data_AF-A0A7Y5YK14-F1
#
_entry.id   AF-A0A7Y5YK14-F1
#
_cell.length_a   1.000
_cell.length_b   1.000
_cell.length_c   1.000
_cell.angle_alpha   90.00
_cell.angle_beta   90.00
_cell.angle_gamma   90.00
#
_symmetry.space_group_name_H-M   'P 1'
#
loop_
_entity.id
_entity.type
_entity.pdbx_description
1 polymer ?
#
loop_
_entity_poly.entity_id
_entity_poly.type
_entity_poly.pdbx_seq_one_letter_code
_entity_poly.pdbx_strand_id
1 'polypeptide(L)' 'MPALYVMIPAALLIVAIAIYIFFWAVDSGQYDDLDGPAHSILFDDQDPNHTAAVDEASGQPAKPDDKAPPHA' A
#
# COMPACT_ATOMS: atom_id res chain seq x y z
N MET A 1 33.25 3.85 37.96
CA MET A 1 32.43 4.11 36.75
C MET A 1 31.84 2.80 36.21
N PRO A 2 30.76 2.27 36.81
CA PRO A 2 30.19 0.97 36.44
C PRO A 2 29.23 1.02 35.24
N ALA A 3 28.79 2.21 34.80
CA ALA A 3 27.77 2.36 33.76
C ALA A 3 28.13 1.69 32.42
N LEU A 4 29.42 1.67 32.06
CA LEU A 4 29.91 1.03 30.83
C LEU A 4 29.59 -0.47 30.78
N TYR A 5 29.60 -1.17 31.93
CA TYR A 5 29.27 -2.60 31.98
C TYR A 5 27.82 -2.91 31.65
N VAL A 6 26.92 -1.92 31.78
CA VAL A 6 25.50 -2.07 31.44
C VAL A 6 25.23 -1.52 30.06
N MET A 7 25.82 -0.37 29.72
CA MET A 7 25.57 0.30 28.45
C MET A 7 26.12 -0.46 27.24
N ILE A 8 27.30 -1.07 27.34
CA ILE A 8 27.89 -1.84 26.23
C ILE A 8 27.00 -3.02 25.82
N PRO A 9 26.60 -3.94 26.73
CA PRO A 9 25.73 -5.05 26.36
C PRO A 9 24.33 -4.58 25.95
N ALA A 10 23.78 -3.53 26.58
CA ALA A 10 22.50 -2.96 26.17
C ALA A 10 22.55 -2.42 24.73
N ALA A 11 23.62 -1.69 24.36
CA ALA A 11 23.80 -1.20 23.01
C ALA A 11 23.94 -2.33 21.99
N LEU A 12 24.73 -3.37 22.30
CA LEU A 12 24.85 -4.55 21.44
C LEU A 12 23.51 -5.26 21.23
N LEU A 13 22.70 -5.37 22.28
CA LEU A 13 21.37 -5.99 22.21
C LEU A 13 20.42 -5.18 21.33
N ILE A 14 20.42 -3.84 21.45
CA ILE A 14 19.61 -2.97 20.60
C ILE A 14 20.04 -3.11 19.13
N VAL A 15 21.35 -3.10 18.85
CA VAL A 15 21.87 -3.27 17.48
C VAL A 15 21.48 -4.64 16.91
N ALA A 16 21.58 -5.71 17.70
CA ALA A 16 21.17 -7.05 17.27
C ALA A 16 19.67 -7.11 16.94
N ILE A 17 18.80 -6.50 17.75
CA ILE A 17 17.36 -6.42 17.48
C ILE A 17 17.10 -5.62 16.20
N ALA A 18 17.76 -4.47 16.03
CA ALA A 18 17.59 -3.64 14.83
C ALA A 18 17.99 -4.40 13.56
N ILE A 19 19.11 -5.12 13.60
CA ILE A 19 19.56 -5.97 12.48
C ILE A 19 18.54 -7.08 12.19
N TYR A 20 18.03 -7.76 13.23
CA TYR A 20 17.02 -8.80 13.07
C TYR A 20 15.74 -8.27 12.41
N ILE A 21 15.21 -7.14 12.90
CA ILE A 21 14.00 -6.50 12.33
C ILE A 21 14.25 -6.07 10.89
N PHE A 22 15.43 -5.53 10.59
CA PHE A 22 15.81 -5.12 9.23
C PHE A 22 15.75 -6.30 8.25
N PHE A 23 16.39 -7.43 8.58
CA PHE A 23 16.34 -8.62 7.71
C PHE A 23 14.94 -9.19 7.60
N TRP A 24 14.16 -9.23 8.68
CA TRP A 24 12.76 -9.66 8.64
C TRP A 24 11.91 -8.76 7.71
N ALA A 25 12.11 -7.44 7.75
CA ALA A 25 11.37 -6.51 6.90
C ALA A 25 11.74 -6.65 5.41
N VAL A 26 13.03 -6.89 5.12
CA VAL A 26 13.52 -7.19 3.76
C VAL A 26 12.90 -8.49 3.23
N ASP A 27 12.92 -9.56 4.03
CA ASP A 27 12.34 -10.85 3.64
C ASP A 27 10.80 -10.81 3.54
N SER A 28 10.14 -9.88 4.24
CA SER A 28 8.68 -9.72 4.21
C SER A 28 8.15 -9.10 2.91
N GLY A 29 9.00 -8.84 1.91
CA GLY A 29 8.57 -8.37 0.59
C GLY A 29 7.95 -6.97 0.59
N GLN A 30 8.17 -6.14 1.62
CA GLN A 30 7.61 -4.78 1.68
C GLN A 30 8.13 -3.86 0.56
N TYR A 31 9.19 -4.27 -0.13
CA TYR A 31 9.76 -3.56 -1.27
C TYR A 31 9.22 -4.05 -2.63
N ASP A 32 8.47 -5.15 -2.67
CA ASP A 32 7.89 -5.68 -3.92
C ASP A 32 6.68 -4.86 -4.39
N ASP A 33 6.04 -4.10 -3.50
CA ASP A 33 4.87 -3.25 -3.81
C ASP A 33 5.22 -1.75 -3.89
N LEU A 34 6.46 -1.42 -4.28
CA LEU A 34 6.81 -0.04 -4.63
C LEU A 34 6.20 0.41 -5.97
N ASP A 35 5.74 -0.55 -6.79
CA ASP A 35 5.12 -0.32 -8.10
C ASP A 35 3.59 -0.15 -8.04
N GLY A 36 2.93 -0.55 -6.94
CA GLY A 36 1.47 -0.51 -6.78
C GLY A 36 0.81 0.88 -6.87
N PRO A 37 1.39 1.95 -6.30
CA PRO A 37 0.78 3.29 -6.37
C PRO A 37 0.92 3.99 -7.73
N ALA A 38 1.93 3.63 -8.53
CA ALA A 38 2.20 4.31 -9.80
C ALA A 38 1.24 3.89 -10.91
N HIS A 39 0.67 2.68 -10.82
CA HIS A 39 -0.27 2.17 -11.83
C HIS A 39 -1.74 2.52 -11.52
N SER A 40 -2.11 2.80 -10.27
CA SER A 40 -3.47 3.24 -9.92
C SER A 40 -3.77 4.63 -10.48
N ILE A 41 -2.82 5.57 -10.38
CA ILE A 41 -3.06 6.95 -10.82
C ILE A 41 -3.31 7.10 -12.34
N LEU A 42 -2.87 6.14 -13.15
CA LEU A 42 -3.05 6.17 -14.61
C LEU A 42 -4.36 5.49 -15.05
N PHE A 43 -4.96 4.66 -14.19
CA PHE A 43 -6.17 3.89 -14.49
C PHE A 43 -7.37 4.22 -13.59
N ASP A 44 -7.24 5.14 -12.63
CA ASP A 44 -8.34 5.65 -11.78
C ASP A 44 -9.51 6.26 -12.60
N ASP A 45 -9.23 6.73 -13.82
CA ASP A 45 -10.25 7.25 -14.74
C ASP A 45 -11.12 6.14 -15.38
N GLN A 46 -10.71 4.87 -15.27
CA GLN A 46 -11.46 3.71 -15.76
C GLN A 46 -12.19 2.94 -14.65
N ASP A 47 -12.10 3.38 -13.38
CA ASP A 47 -12.91 2.80 -12.32
C ASP A 47 -14.38 3.23 -12.50
N PRO A 48 -15.31 2.30 -12.78
CA PRO A 48 -16.73 2.62 -12.95
C PRO A 48 -17.35 3.31 -11.72
N ASN A 49 -16.80 3.10 -10.51
CA ASN A 49 -17.24 3.84 -9.32
C ASN A 49 -16.81 5.31 -9.35
N HIS A 50 -15.64 5.60 -9.93
CA HIS A 50 -15.16 6.96 -10.09
C HIS A 50 -15.95 7.69 -11.19
N THR A 51 -16.27 7.00 -12.30
CA THR A 51 -17.13 7.52 -13.39
C THR A 51 -18.54 7.86 -12.91
N ALA A 52 -19.16 7.00 -12.08
CA ALA A 52 -20.48 7.27 -11.51
C ALA A 52 -20.50 8.52 -10.61
N ALA A 53 -19.43 8.74 -9.83
CA ALA A 53 -19.34 9.91 -8.96
C ALA A 53 -19.14 11.23 -9.74
N VAL A 54 -18.37 11.23 -10.84
CA VAL A 54 -18.24 12.42 -11.69
C VAL A 54 -19.51 12.71 -12.50
N ASP A 55 -20.24 11.70 -12.94
CA ASP A 55 -21.54 11.87 -13.64
C ASP A 55 -22.61 12.47 -12.72
N GLU A 56 -22.67 12.02 -11.46
CA GLU A 56 -23.56 12.58 -10.42
C GLU A 56 -23.22 14.06 -10.13
N ALA A 57 -21.93 14.39 -10.02
CA ALA A 57 -21.46 15.76 -9.73
C ALA A 57 -21.63 16.73 -10.92
N SER A 58 -21.56 16.22 -12.16
CA SER A 58 -21.72 17.04 -13.38
C SER A 58 -23.17 17.17 -13.84
N GLY A 59 -24.12 16.55 -13.12
CA GLY A 59 -25.56 16.66 -13.40
C GLY A 59 -25.99 16.01 -14.73
N GLN A 60 -25.15 15.12 -15.27
CA GLN A 60 -25.46 14.36 -16.47
C GLN A 60 -26.38 13.19 -16.06
N PRO A 61 -27.53 12.98 -16.71
CA PRO A 61 -28.40 11.86 -16.37
C PRO A 61 -27.64 10.56 -16.59
N ALA A 62 -27.52 9.74 -15.54
CA ALA A 62 -26.86 8.45 -15.57
C ALA A 62 -27.36 7.63 -16.77
N LYS A 63 -26.45 7.34 -17.71
CA LYS A 63 -26.76 6.42 -18.81
C LYS A 63 -26.88 5.02 -18.21
N PRO A 64 -27.96 4.28 -18.47
CA PRO A 64 -28.06 2.91 -18.03
C PRO A 64 -27.03 2.10 -18.82
N ASP A 65 -25.98 1.64 -18.14
CA ASP A 65 -24.95 0.80 -18.72
C ASP A 65 -25.56 -0.53 -19.17
N ASP A 66 -25.60 -0.68 -20.49
CA ASP A 66 -26.03 -1.85 -21.22
C ASP A 66 -24.91 -2.91 -21.20
N LYS A 67 -24.68 -3.53 -20.03
CA LYS A 67 -23.79 -4.69 -19.89
C LYS A 67 -24.30 -5.71 -18.87
N ALA A 68 -25.41 -6.37 -19.19
CA ALA A 68 -25.68 -7.72 -18.69
C ALA A 68 -25.44 -8.71 -19.84
N PRO A 69 -24.47 -9.64 -19.76
CA PRO A 69 -24.37 -10.69 -20.76
C PRO A 69 -25.64 -11.55 -20.72
N PRO A 70 -26.16 -12.01 -21.88
CA PRO A 70 -27.32 -12.88 -21.90
C PRO A 70 -26.94 -14.22 -21.27
N HIS A 71 -27.45 -14.47 -20.07
CA HIS A 71 -27.47 -15.80 -19.50
C HIS A 71 -28.45 -16.66 -20.33
N ALA A 72 -27.90 -17.63 -21.05
CA ALA A 72 -28.63 -18.76 -21.61
C ALA A 72 -28.55 -19.94 -20.63
#